data_AF-A0A6P8EAR2-F1
#
_entry.id   AF-A0A6P8EAR2-F1
#
_cell.length_a   1.000
_cell.length_b   1.000
_cell.length_c   1.000
_cell.angle_alpha   90.00
_cell.angle_beta   90.00
_cell.angle_gamma   90.00
#
_symmetry.space_group_name_H-M   'P 1'
#
loop_
_entity.id
_entity.type
_entity.pdbx_description
1 polymer ?
#
loop_
_entity_poly.entity_id
_entity_poly.type
_entity_poly.pdbx_seq_one_letter_code
_entity_poly.pdbx_strand_id
1 'polypeptide(L)'
;MQPKPSHGPELAKLVEKRSQKMDDQEWGKAATVLKLSIIIACLWMVVGAAGWEDGYLSTISSEKKGLNVSAFYVLGDSSVDCGDNTLFYPFLHHNLSLLPCDGADQSLVPHFLAQKMGFPFTPPFYGQNGSVDGLLRGLNFGSAQATIMSTTGHEFQSLNQQLRQVLETFQLLQLHLTPQLARSYIESSVIYLSFGKDDYVDLFLHNSSGIMHKFTGPEFARILVDQMAAALKTLHASGARKIICVGILPLGCTPRTVWEWNNSWGKIGGSENNGTVCINEINELVSLYNILLEERIVSLNSDLPGSEMVFCDVYEGIMEIVNNPKQHGFDDVRTACCGLGVTGSNIGCLSMEMACKDKSTHLWWDLYNPTQAANRLLGESAWSGLSLANICRPTTIHHLVSP
;
A
#
# COMPACT_ATOMS: atom_id res chain seq x y z
N MET A 1 51.79 41.69 50.33
CA MET A 1 50.73 42.24 51.20
C MET A 1 49.63 41.19 51.29
N GLN A 2 49.31 40.75 52.50
CA GLN A 2 48.32 39.69 52.78
C GLN A 2 46.89 40.14 52.45
N PRO A 3 46.00 39.25 51.97
CA PRO A 3 44.57 39.50 51.90
C PRO A 3 43.89 39.15 53.23
N LYS A 4 42.93 40.01 53.64
CA LYS A 4 42.06 39.86 54.82
C LYS A 4 40.82 38.97 54.51
N PRO A 5 40.17 38.39 55.54
CA PRO A 5 39.37 37.16 55.45
C PRO A 5 37.88 37.34 55.08
N SER A 6 37.26 36.21 54.79
CA SER A 6 35.94 35.96 54.20
C SER A 6 34.73 36.08 55.17
N HIS A 7 33.67 36.73 54.70
CA HIS A 7 32.33 36.77 55.34
C HIS A 7 31.42 35.60 54.86
N GLY A 8 31.90 34.37 54.96
CA GLY A 8 31.12 33.16 54.62
C GLY A 8 30.11 32.66 55.69
N PRO A 9 30.33 32.79 57.01
CA PRO A 9 29.49 32.08 58.00
C PRO A 9 28.14 32.74 58.35
N GLU A 10 27.90 33.99 57.94
CA GLU A 10 26.72 34.76 58.37
C GLU A 10 25.52 34.63 57.41
N LEU A 11 25.75 34.37 56.12
CA LEU A 11 24.66 34.16 55.15
C LEU A 11 23.98 32.79 55.28
N ALA A 12 24.74 31.75 55.64
CA ALA A 12 24.21 30.39 55.81
C ALA A 12 23.19 30.31 56.96
N LYS A 13 23.40 31.08 58.04
CA LYS A 13 22.48 31.13 59.20
C LYS A 13 21.16 31.87 58.90
N LEU A 14 21.10 32.70 57.86
CA LEU A 14 19.88 33.40 57.45
C LEU A 14 18.97 32.55 56.55
N VAL A 15 19.55 31.65 55.76
CA VAL A 15 18.79 30.71 54.90
C VAL A 15 18.17 29.59 55.75
N GLU A 16 18.91 29.05 56.71
CA GLU A 16 18.42 27.96 57.57
C GLU A 16 17.28 28.41 58.51
N LYS A 17 17.28 29.69 58.92
CA LYS A 17 16.23 30.27 59.78
C LYS A 17 14.93 30.59 59.03
N ARG A 18 14.94 30.61 57.69
CA ARG A 18 13.74 30.85 56.85
C ARG A 18 13.04 29.56 56.40
N SER A 19 13.71 28.41 56.49
CA SER A 19 13.16 27.10 56.14
C SER A 19 12.27 26.49 57.24
N GLN A 20 12.46 26.88 58.51
CA GLN A 20 11.73 26.33 59.66
C GLN A 20 10.46 27.10 60.05
N LYS A 21 9.75 27.73 59.10
CA LYS A 21 8.48 28.40 59.41
C LYS A 21 7.44 28.25 58.30
N MET A 22 7.17 27.02 57.92
CA MET A 22 5.90 26.65 57.30
C MET A 22 5.30 25.53 58.16
N ASP A 23 4.15 25.82 58.77
CA ASP A 23 3.44 24.94 59.70
C ASP A 23 2.89 23.72 58.93
N ASP A 24 2.84 22.55 59.56
CA ASP A 24 2.36 21.30 58.94
C ASP A 24 0.92 21.43 58.40
N GLN A 25 0.15 22.38 58.94
CA GLN A 25 -1.18 22.73 58.49
C GLN A 25 -1.21 23.43 57.11
N GLU A 26 -0.19 24.20 56.76
CA GLU A 26 -0.05 24.86 55.44
C GLU A 26 0.34 23.84 54.36
N TRP A 27 1.22 22.90 54.68
CA TRP A 27 1.56 21.78 53.80
C TRP A 27 0.35 20.87 53.52
N GLY A 28 -0.47 20.60 54.54
CA GLY A 28 -1.72 19.85 54.39
C GLY A 28 -2.73 20.53 53.44
N LYS A 29 -2.87 21.86 53.54
CA LYS A 29 -3.76 22.64 52.66
C LYS A 29 -3.23 22.70 51.22
N ALA A 30 -1.93 22.94 51.03
CA ALA A 30 -1.31 22.97 49.70
C ALA A 30 -1.41 21.60 48.99
N ALA A 31 -1.18 20.51 49.72
CA ALA A 31 -1.34 19.15 49.19
C ALA A 31 -2.80 18.82 48.82
N THR A 32 -3.76 19.34 49.59
CA THR A 32 -5.20 19.15 49.32
C THR A 32 -5.65 19.94 48.09
N VAL A 33 -5.20 21.18 47.94
CA VAL A 33 -5.47 22.01 46.74
C VAL A 33 -4.86 21.40 45.49
N LEU A 34 -3.63 20.87 45.58
CA LEU A 34 -2.97 20.21 44.46
C LEU A 34 -3.72 18.92 44.05
N LYS A 35 -4.15 18.11 45.03
CA LYS A 35 -4.97 16.92 44.76
C LYS A 35 -6.32 17.27 44.12
N LEU A 36 -7.02 18.30 44.62
CA LEU A 36 -8.27 18.76 44.01
C LEU A 36 -8.07 19.28 42.59
N SER A 37 -6.98 20.02 42.35
CA SER A 37 -6.67 20.57 41.02
C SER A 37 -6.36 19.47 40.01
N ILE A 38 -5.66 18.41 40.42
CA ILE A 38 -5.40 17.23 39.60
C ILE A 38 -6.70 16.47 39.31
N ILE A 39 -7.57 16.27 40.31
CA ILE A 39 -8.86 15.58 40.13
C ILE A 39 -9.77 16.36 39.17
N ILE A 40 -9.83 17.69 39.33
CA ILE A 40 -10.60 18.56 38.43
C ILE A 40 -10.01 18.50 37.02
N ALA A 41 -8.69 18.61 36.85
CA ALA A 41 -8.05 18.49 35.54
C ALA A 41 -8.33 17.12 34.88
N CYS A 42 -8.27 16.03 35.64
CA CYS A 42 -8.62 14.69 35.16
C CYS A 42 -10.12 14.59 34.76
N LEU A 43 -11.02 15.17 35.54
CA LEU A 43 -12.46 15.22 35.22
C LEU A 43 -12.73 16.05 33.95
N TRP A 44 -12.03 17.17 33.78
CA TRP A 44 -12.13 17.98 32.54
C TRP A 44 -11.56 17.24 31.32
N MET A 45 -10.49 16.45 31.47
CA MET A 45 -9.98 15.61 30.37
C MET A 45 -10.93 14.46 30.02
N VAL A 46 -11.57 13.83 31.01
CA VAL A 46 -12.53 12.73 30.78
C VAL A 46 -13.83 13.22 30.14
N VAL A 47 -14.36 14.36 30.59
CA VAL A 47 -15.58 14.95 30.02
C VAL A 47 -15.33 15.59 28.66
N GLY A 48 -14.13 16.17 28.44
CA GLY A 48 -13.71 16.69 27.14
C GLY A 48 -13.49 15.59 26.09
N ALA A 49 -12.90 14.46 26.46
CA ALA A 49 -12.69 13.32 25.57
C ALA A 49 -14.02 12.68 25.12
N ALA A 50 -14.94 12.45 26.06
CA ALA A 50 -16.23 11.81 25.76
C ALA A 50 -17.14 12.67 24.84
N GLY A 51 -17.05 14.00 24.92
CA GLY A 51 -17.85 14.91 24.08
C GLY A 51 -17.24 15.22 22.70
N TRP A 52 -15.92 15.05 22.53
CA TRP A 52 -15.23 15.29 21.25
C TRP A 52 -15.19 14.05 20.35
N GLU A 53 -15.06 12.84 20.92
CA GLU A 53 -14.97 11.59 20.15
C GLU A 53 -16.28 11.26 19.40
N ASP A 54 -17.43 11.44 20.03
CA ASP A 54 -18.76 11.20 19.43
C ASP A 54 -19.10 12.21 18.31
N GLY A 55 -18.63 13.47 18.45
CA GLY A 55 -18.84 14.52 17.45
C GLY A 55 -17.92 14.41 16.23
N TYR A 56 -16.70 13.91 16.41
CA TYR A 56 -15.71 13.81 15.33
C TYR A 56 -15.96 12.60 14.42
N LEU A 57 -16.28 11.44 15.01
CA LEU A 57 -16.60 10.22 14.25
C LEU A 57 -17.94 10.31 13.50
N SER A 58 -18.93 11.02 14.06
CA SER A 58 -20.17 11.33 13.33
C SER A 58 -19.94 12.22 12.11
N THR A 59 -18.91 13.07 12.15
CA THR A 59 -18.49 13.90 11.00
C THR A 59 -17.83 13.05 9.90
N ILE A 60 -16.96 12.07 10.26
CA ILE A 60 -16.38 11.10 9.31
C ILE A 60 -17.44 10.16 8.70
N SER A 61 -18.48 9.84 9.47
CA SER A 61 -19.64 9.07 9.01
C SER A 61 -20.52 9.86 8.03
N SER A 62 -20.63 11.18 8.20
CA SER A 62 -21.60 12.02 7.49
C SER A 62 -21.33 12.26 5.98
N GLU A 63 -20.14 11.89 5.47
CA GLU A 63 -19.82 11.96 4.03
C GLU A 63 -19.79 10.59 3.32
N LYS A 64 -19.96 9.46 4.04
CA LYS A 64 -19.91 8.13 3.43
C LYS A 64 -21.25 7.82 2.74
N LYS A 65 -21.21 7.61 1.42
CA LYS A 65 -22.35 7.19 0.58
C LYS A 65 -22.88 5.80 0.97
N GLY A 66 -23.46 5.64 2.16
CA GLY A 66 -24.06 4.37 2.60
C GLY A 66 -23.14 3.14 2.47
N LEU A 67 -21.81 3.30 2.49
CA LEU A 67 -20.83 2.22 2.41
C LEU A 67 -20.33 1.87 3.82
N ASN A 68 -20.10 0.59 4.07
CA ASN A 68 -19.59 0.08 5.34
C ASN A 68 -18.06 -0.13 5.28
N VAL A 69 -17.32 0.99 5.19
CA VAL A 69 -15.85 1.00 5.17
C VAL A 69 -15.30 2.03 6.14
N SER A 70 -14.46 1.62 7.09
CA SER A 70 -13.83 2.55 8.05
C SER A 70 -12.58 3.21 7.49
N ALA A 71 -11.66 2.41 6.93
CA ALA A 71 -10.42 2.85 6.29
C ALA A 71 -10.01 1.95 5.12
N PHE A 72 -9.09 2.46 4.30
CA PHE A 72 -8.54 1.75 3.15
C PHE A 72 -7.01 1.67 3.25
N TYR A 73 -6.50 0.47 3.54
CA TYR A 73 -5.06 0.20 3.66
C TYR A 73 -4.54 -0.49 2.40
N VAL A 74 -3.40 -0.04 1.89
CA VAL A 74 -2.87 -0.49 0.59
C VAL A 74 -1.45 -1.01 0.77
N LEU A 75 -1.18 -2.19 0.22
CA LEU A 75 0.12 -2.84 0.21
C LEU A 75 0.42 -3.33 -1.22
N GLY A 76 1.69 -3.28 -1.61
CA GLY A 76 2.08 -3.77 -2.92
C GLY A 76 3.38 -3.17 -3.45
N ASP A 77 3.56 -3.37 -4.75
CA ASP A 77 4.66 -2.84 -5.53
C ASP A 77 4.31 -1.51 -6.23
N SER A 78 4.95 -1.24 -7.37
CA SER A 78 4.67 -0.05 -8.20
C SER A 78 3.25 -0.01 -8.81
N SER A 79 2.48 -1.10 -8.70
CA SER A 79 1.05 -1.14 -9.02
C SER A 79 0.18 -0.36 -8.02
N VAL A 80 0.72 -0.05 -6.83
CA VAL A 80 -0.01 0.68 -5.78
C VAL A 80 0.74 1.90 -5.24
N ASP A 81 2.04 2.02 -5.52
CA ASP A 81 2.88 3.11 -5.03
C ASP A 81 3.59 3.84 -6.18
N CYS A 82 3.58 5.16 -6.08
CA CYS A 82 4.20 6.07 -7.04
C CYS A 82 5.68 6.35 -6.71
N GLY A 83 6.29 5.54 -5.85
CA GLY A 83 7.66 5.72 -5.37
C GLY A 83 7.75 6.57 -4.10
N ASP A 84 6.62 6.92 -3.48
CA ASP A 84 6.56 7.81 -2.31
C ASP A 84 7.13 7.15 -1.05
N ASN A 85 7.05 5.82 -0.97
CA ASN A 85 7.59 5.04 0.16
C ASN A 85 8.95 4.40 -0.12
N THR A 86 9.52 4.59 -1.31
CA THR A 86 10.83 3.99 -1.65
C THR A 86 11.97 4.90 -1.18
N LEU A 87 12.83 4.39 -0.30
CA LEU A 87 13.93 5.16 0.31
C LEU A 87 14.85 5.77 -0.78
N PHE A 88 15.17 7.06 -0.65
CA PHE A 88 15.95 7.86 -1.62
C PHE A 88 15.33 8.04 -3.01
N TYR A 89 14.25 7.34 -3.36
CA TYR A 89 13.61 7.47 -4.67
C TYR A 89 12.98 8.86 -4.87
N PRO A 90 12.17 9.42 -3.95
CA PRO A 90 11.69 10.79 -4.08
C PRO A 90 12.83 11.81 -4.16
N PHE A 91 13.96 11.57 -3.49
CA PHE A 91 15.10 12.52 -3.50
C PHE A 91 15.92 12.47 -4.79
N LEU A 92 16.03 11.30 -5.42
CA LEU A 92 16.81 11.09 -6.64
C LEU A 92 15.97 11.14 -7.92
N HIS A 93 14.64 10.93 -7.81
CA HIS A 93 13.75 10.65 -8.93
C HIS A 93 12.42 11.42 -8.88
N HIS A 94 12.22 12.42 -7.99
CA HIS A 94 10.94 13.16 -7.89
C HIS A 94 10.42 13.77 -9.21
N ASN A 95 11.33 14.02 -10.16
CA ASN A 95 11.05 14.61 -11.48
C ASN A 95 11.21 13.60 -12.64
N LEU A 96 11.47 12.33 -12.33
CA LEU A 96 11.64 11.28 -13.33
C LEU A 96 10.30 10.57 -13.52
N SER A 97 9.83 10.52 -14.76
CA SER A 97 8.56 9.90 -15.15
C SER A 97 8.64 8.36 -15.21
N LEU A 98 9.49 7.78 -14.37
CA LEU A 98 9.83 6.35 -14.32
C LEU A 98 8.77 5.51 -13.60
N LEU A 99 7.68 6.13 -13.16
CA LEU A 99 6.56 5.48 -12.47
C LEU A 99 5.22 5.93 -13.07
N PRO A 100 4.16 5.11 -12.95
CA PRO A 100 2.82 5.30 -13.55
C PRO A 100 2.11 6.61 -13.19
N CYS A 101 2.65 7.37 -12.26
CA CYS A 101 2.04 8.55 -11.68
C CYS A 101 2.70 9.79 -12.26
N ASP A 102 1.99 10.51 -13.12
CA ASP A 102 2.45 11.76 -13.72
C ASP A 102 2.28 12.99 -12.81
N GLY A 103 2.39 12.79 -11.50
CA GLY A 103 2.14 13.81 -10.48
C GLY A 103 0.66 14.08 -10.16
N ALA A 104 -0.27 13.28 -10.70
CA ALA A 104 -1.69 13.36 -10.36
C ALA A 104 -2.16 12.16 -9.51
N ASP A 105 -2.84 12.45 -8.40
CA ASP A 105 -3.33 11.51 -7.35
C ASP A 105 -4.39 10.47 -7.82
N GLN A 106 -4.52 10.21 -9.12
CA GLN A 106 -5.56 9.35 -9.72
C GLN A 106 -5.02 8.37 -10.76
N SER A 107 -3.74 8.01 -10.72
CA SER A 107 -3.09 7.19 -11.74
C SER A 107 -3.26 5.67 -11.55
N LEU A 108 -3.48 5.20 -10.32
CA LEU A 108 -3.47 3.78 -9.96
C LEU A 108 -4.85 3.26 -9.56
N VAL A 109 -5.06 1.95 -9.72
CA VAL A 109 -6.30 1.25 -9.33
C VAL A 109 -6.72 1.53 -7.89
N PRO A 110 -5.85 1.40 -6.85
CA PRO A 110 -6.24 1.71 -5.47
C PRO A 110 -6.69 3.18 -5.28
N HIS A 111 -6.08 4.15 -5.96
CA HIS A 111 -6.51 5.56 -5.86
C HIS A 111 -7.94 5.75 -6.38
N PHE A 112 -8.26 5.10 -7.51
CA PHE A 112 -9.62 5.11 -8.04
C PHE A 112 -10.62 4.45 -7.08
N LEU A 113 -10.25 3.31 -6.50
CA LEU A 113 -11.10 2.59 -5.55
C LEU A 113 -11.34 3.39 -4.26
N ALA A 114 -10.31 4.05 -3.72
CA ALA A 114 -10.44 4.97 -2.58
C ALA A 114 -11.53 6.02 -2.84
N GLN A 115 -11.50 6.69 -4.00
CA GLN A 115 -12.51 7.68 -4.37
C GLN A 115 -13.91 7.10 -4.46
N LYS A 116 -14.05 5.89 -5.02
CA LYS A 116 -15.34 5.18 -5.08
C LYS A 116 -15.89 4.84 -3.69
N MET A 117 -14.99 4.54 -2.75
CA MET A 117 -15.33 4.30 -1.34
C MET A 117 -15.55 5.58 -0.53
N GLY A 118 -15.35 6.76 -1.13
CA GLY A 118 -15.53 8.05 -0.46
C GLY A 118 -14.31 8.51 0.36
N PHE A 119 -13.15 7.90 0.16
CA PHE A 119 -11.89 8.36 0.74
C PHE A 119 -11.18 9.34 -0.21
N PRO A 120 -10.42 10.32 0.34
CA PRO A 120 -9.39 10.99 -0.44
C PRO A 120 -8.27 10.00 -0.82
N PHE A 121 -7.26 10.49 -1.52
CA PHE A 121 -6.02 9.74 -1.75
C PHE A 121 -5.47 9.17 -0.44
N THR A 122 -5.11 7.88 -0.44
CA THR A 122 -4.55 7.20 0.73
C THR A 122 -3.09 7.64 0.90
N PRO A 123 -2.73 8.35 1.99
CA PRO A 123 -1.40 8.91 2.13
C PRO A 123 -0.33 7.82 2.30
N PRO A 124 0.91 8.05 1.81
CA PRO A 124 2.03 7.13 1.98
C PRO A 124 2.44 7.00 3.45
N PHE A 125 2.84 5.79 3.86
CA PHE A 125 3.26 5.47 5.22
C PHE A 125 4.41 6.33 5.74
N TYR A 126 5.36 6.70 4.88
CA TYR A 126 6.47 7.58 5.28
C TYR A 126 6.14 9.07 5.20
N GLY A 127 4.98 9.44 4.63
CA GLY A 127 4.51 10.83 4.55
C GLY A 127 3.65 11.27 5.74
N GLN A 128 3.22 10.38 6.62
CA GLN A 128 2.39 10.73 7.78
C GLN A 128 3.21 11.35 8.93
N ASN A 129 2.52 12.12 9.79
CA ASN A 129 3.11 12.91 10.89
C ASN A 129 2.98 12.25 12.28
N GLY A 130 2.54 11.00 12.33
CA GLY A 130 2.35 10.18 13.53
C GLY A 130 1.02 10.38 14.23
N SER A 131 0.14 11.26 13.72
CA SER A 131 -1.15 11.53 14.35
C SER A 131 -2.17 10.42 14.11
N VAL A 132 -3.00 10.15 15.12
CA VAL A 132 -4.10 9.18 15.03
C VAL A 132 -5.05 9.53 13.89
N ASP A 133 -5.35 10.81 13.69
CA ASP A 133 -6.17 11.31 12.58
C ASP A 133 -5.62 10.92 11.20
N GLY A 134 -4.29 10.90 11.07
CA GLY A 134 -3.61 10.43 9.85
C GLY A 134 -3.76 8.92 9.63
N LEU A 135 -3.90 8.13 10.70
CA LEU A 135 -4.07 6.67 10.65
C LEU A 135 -5.54 6.26 10.42
N LEU A 136 -6.49 7.10 10.86
CA LEU A 136 -7.94 6.82 10.87
C LEU A 136 -8.60 6.78 9.47
N ARG A 137 -7.86 7.06 8.40
CA ARG A 137 -8.37 7.00 7.02
C ARG A 137 -7.75 5.86 6.22
N GLY A 138 -6.75 5.18 6.76
CA GLY A 138 -5.94 4.22 6.04
C GLY A 138 -4.63 4.81 5.52
N LEU A 139 -3.71 3.93 5.16
CA LEU A 139 -2.35 4.25 4.72
C LEU A 139 -1.94 3.37 3.54
N ASN A 140 -1.09 3.93 2.68
CA ASN A 140 -0.43 3.19 1.61
C ASN A 140 0.98 2.82 2.07
N PHE A 141 1.20 1.53 2.29
CA PHE A 141 2.48 0.92 2.67
C PHE A 141 3.24 0.40 1.46
N GLY A 142 2.64 0.45 0.27
CA GLY A 142 3.24 -0.03 -0.96
C GLY A 142 4.56 0.67 -1.26
N SER A 143 5.47 -0.02 -1.92
CA SER A 143 6.78 0.51 -2.29
C SER A 143 7.15 -0.02 -3.67
N ALA A 144 7.57 0.86 -4.58
CA ALA A 144 8.06 0.44 -5.88
C ALA A 144 9.14 -0.64 -5.73
N GLN A 145 9.05 -1.70 -6.54
CA GLN A 145 9.94 -2.87 -6.55
C GLN A 145 9.81 -3.80 -5.33
N ALA A 146 8.73 -3.66 -4.55
CA ALA A 146 8.43 -4.60 -3.48
C ALA A 146 8.18 -6.02 -4.00
N THR A 147 8.81 -6.99 -3.36
CA THR A 147 8.64 -8.41 -3.67
C THR A 147 7.90 -9.15 -2.56
N ILE A 148 7.29 -10.27 -2.89
CA ILE A 148 6.74 -11.23 -1.93
C ILE A 148 7.89 -11.90 -1.17
N MET A 149 8.91 -12.36 -1.91
CA MET A 149 10.11 -12.95 -1.33
C MET A 149 11.16 -11.87 -1.05
N SER A 150 11.59 -11.75 0.20
CA SER A 150 12.78 -10.92 0.50
C SER A 150 14.02 -11.60 -0.07
N THR A 151 14.54 -11.08 -1.18
CA THR A 151 15.87 -11.40 -1.67
C THR A 151 16.87 -10.48 -0.97
N THR A 152 17.96 -11.08 -0.48
CA THR A 152 18.99 -10.37 0.29
C THR A 152 19.64 -9.29 -0.57
N GLY A 153 19.53 -8.02 -0.17
CA GLY A 153 20.41 -6.96 -0.68
C GLY A 153 19.75 -5.75 -1.33
N HIS A 154 18.42 -5.71 -1.47
CA HIS A 154 17.71 -4.53 -2.00
C HIS A 154 16.74 -3.95 -0.96
N GLU A 155 16.77 -2.62 -0.82
CA GLU A 155 16.12 -1.82 0.24
C GLU A 155 14.61 -1.60 0.03
N PHE A 156 13.97 -2.38 -0.85
CA PHE A 156 12.56 -2.22 -1.22
C PHE A 156 11.66 -2.97 -0.23
N GLN A 157 10.54 -2.36 0.17
CA GLN A 157 9.73 -2.87 1.28
C GLN A 157 8.99 -4.15 0.88
N SER A 158 9.55 -5.32 1.18
CA SER A 158 8.94 -6.63 0.92
C SER A 158 7.56 -6.78 1.59
N LEU A 159 6.76 -7.76 1.13
CA LEU A 159 5.46 -8.11 1.71
C LEU A 159 5.51 -8.20 3.25
N ASN A 160 6.53 -8.86 3.80
CA ASN A 160 6.67 -9.02 5.25
C ASN A 160 6.98 -7.72 5.99
N GLN A 161 7.69 -6.78 5.35
CA GLN A 161 7.95 -5.45 5.93
C GLN A 161 6.69 -4.59 5.90
N GLN A 162 5.98 -4.55 4.76
CA GLN A 162 4.70 -3.82 4.66
C GLN A 162 3.64 -4.39 5.61
N LEU A 163 3.56 -5.72 5.72
CA LEU A 163 2.68 -6.39 6.67
C LEU A 163 3.00 -5.97 8.11
N ARG A 164 4.28 -5.87 8.49
CA ARG A 164 4.68 -5.40 9.81
C ARG A 164 4.17 -3.98 10.09
N GLN A 165 4.27 -3.07 9.12
CA GLN A 165 3.79 -1.70 9.26
C GLN A 165 2.27 -1.63 9.45
N VAL A 166 1.51 -2.49 8.77
CA VAL A 166 0.06 -2.63 9.01
C VAL A 166 -0.23 -3.07 10.44
N LEU A 167 0.48 -4.10 10.92
CA LEU A 167 0.29 -4.62 12.28
C LEU A 167 0.64 -3.58 13.35
N GLU A 168 1.72 -2.83 13.15
CA GLU A 168 2.10 -1.72 14.03
C GLU A 168 1.03 -0.61 14.01
N THR A 169 0.46 -0.30 12.83
CA THR A 169 -0.66 0.66 12.71
C THR A 169 -1.89 0.18 13.46
N PHE A 170 -2.25 -1.10 13.36
CA PHE A 170 -3.39 -1.68 14.10
C PHE A 170 -3.16 -1.64 15.60
N GLN A 171 -1.94 -1.92 16.06
CA GLN A 171 -1.58 -1.80 17.48
C GLN A 171 -1.72 -0.37 17.99
N LEU A 172 -1.27 0.62 17.22
CA LEU A 172 -1.45 2.04 17.57
C LEU A 172 -2.94 2.40 17.67
N LEU A 173 -3.76 1.98 16.71
CA LEU A 173 -5.21 2.20 16.78
C LEU A 173 -5.85 1.55 18.00
N GLN A 174 -5.42 0.33 18.37
CA GLN A 174 -5.89 -0.35 19.58
C GLN A 174 -5.46 0.33 20.88
N LEU A 175 -4.36 1.09 20.87
CA LEU A 175 -3.92 1.89 22.03
C LEU A 175 -4.72 3.18 22.18
N HIS A 176 -5.23 3.74 21.07
CA HIS A 176 -5.95 5.01 21.06
C HIS A 176 -7.47 4.87 21.10
N LEU A 177 -8.02 3.76 20.65
CA LEU A 177 -9.47 3.50 20.60
C LEU A 177 -9.89 2.51 21.70
N THR A 178 -11.17 2.52 22.06
CA THR A 178 -11.73 1.47 22.93
C THR A 178 -11.65 0.10 22.25
N PRO A 179 -11.56 -1.01 23.00
CA PRO A 179 -11.45 -2.34 22.40
C PRO A 179 -12.56 -2.68 21.40
N GLN A 180 -13.80 -2.27 21.69
CA GLN A 180 -14.96 -2.49 20.81
C GLN A 180 -14.84 -1.65 19.54
N LEU A 181 -14.46 -0.37 19.67
CA LEU A 181 -14.32 0.52 18.53
C LEU A 181 -13.15 0.07 17.62
N ALA A 182 -11.98 -0.21 18.19
CA ALA A 182 -10.82 -0.71 17.44
C ALA A 182 -11.16 -1.98 16.66
N ARG A 183 -11.87 -2.91 17.29
CA ARG A 183 -12.33 -4.15 16.64
C ARG A 183 -13.25 -3.85 15.47
N SER A 184 -14.33 -3.10 15.69
CA SER A 184 -15.30 -2.78 14.64
C SER A 184 -14.67 -1.98 13.50
N TYR A 185 -13.72 -1.10 13.82
CA TYR A 185 -12.98 -0.30 12.86
C TYR A 185 -12.08 -1.16 11.97
N ILE A 186 -11.31 -2.08 12.54
CA ILE A 186 -10.45 -2.99 11.77
C ILE A 186 -11.30 -3.97 10.95
N GLU A 187 -12.37 -4.54 11.52
CA GLU A 187 -13.27 -5.47 10.83
C GLU A 187 -13.95 -4.82 9.61
N SER A 188 -14.29 -3.53 9.70
CA SER A 188 -14.88 -2.75 8.60
C SER A 188 -13.85 -2.03 7.72
N SER A 189 -12.55 -2.20 7.96
CA SER A 189 -11.51 -1.65 7.06
C SER A 189 -11.25 -2.60 5.88
N VAL A 190 -10.89 -2.02 4.74
CA VAL A 190 -10.53 -2.77 3.53
C VAL A 190 -9.00 -2.79 3.38
N ILE A 191 -8.43 -3.97 3.19
CA ILE A 191 -7.00 -4.15 2.92
C ILE A 191 -6.80 -4.56 1.46
N TYR A 192 -6.01 -3.82 0.69
CA TYR A 192 -5.70 -4.09 -0.71
C TYR A 192 -4.26 -4.55 -0.85
N LEU A 193 -4.03 -5.69 -1.50
CA LEU A 193 -2.71 -6.28 -1.75
C LEU A 193 -2.50 -6.50 -3.25
N SER A 194 -1.38 -6.00 -3.79
CA SER A 194 -0.97 -6.24 -5.18
C SER A 194 0.54 -6.43 -5.25
N PHE A 195 0.97 -7.69 -5.37
CA PHE A 195 2.37 -8.10 -5.34
C PHE A 195 2.65 -9.22 -6.36
N GLY A 196 3.94 -9.48 -6.57
CA GLY A 196 4.43 -10.65 -7.31
C GLY A 196 4.96 -10.30 -8.70
N LYS A 197 4.58 -9.15 -9.26
CA LYS A 197 5.11 -8.67 -10.55
C LYS A 197 6.63 -8.56 -10.48
N ASP A 198 7.14 -7.90 -9.44
CA ASP A 198 8.57 -7.69 -9.27
C ASP A 198 9.33 -9.00 -8.94
N ASP A 199 8.71 -9.99 -8.28
CA ASP A 199 9.29 -11.32 -8.09
C ASP A 199 9.52 -12.05 -9.44
N TYR A 200 8.59 -11.94 -10.38
CA TYR A 200 8.73 -12.51 -11.72
C TYR A 200 9.67 -11.70 -12.61
N VAL A 201 9.68 -10.37 -12.49
CA VAL A 201 10.70 -9.51 -13.13
C VAL A 201 12.09 -9.95 -12.67
N ASP A 202 12.31 -10.13 -11.37
CA ASP A 202 13.60 -10.60 -10.83
C ASP A 202 13.96 -12.01 -11.30
N LEU A 203 12.97 -12.92 -11.30
CA LEU A 203 13.13 -14.29 -11.79
C LEU A 203 13.67 -14.28 -13.23
N PHE A 204 12.98 -13.58 -14.12
CA PHE A 204 13.28 -13.66 -15.54
C PHE A 204 14.43 -12.72 -15.94
N LEU A 205 14.39 -11.46 -15.52
CA LEU A 205 15.25 -10.37 -16.05
C LEU A 205 16.62 -10.27 -15.43
N HIS A 206 16.74 -10.51 -14.13
CA HIS A 206 18.00 -10.25 -13.47
C HIS A 206 18.87 -11.51 -13.36
N ASN A 207 18.29 -12.72 -13.25
CA ASN A 207 18.97 -13.97 -12.85
C ASN A 207 20.04 -13.77 -11.74
N SER A 208 19.99 -12.63 -11.03
CA SER A 208 21.03 -12.10 -10.17
C SER A 208 21.03 -12.84 -8.84
N SER A 209 19.88 -13.41 -8.51
CA SER A 209 19.59 -14.22 -7.34
C SER A 209 19.85 -15.72 -7.55
N GLY A 210 20.08 -16.15 -8.81
CA GLY A 210 20.16 -17.55 -9.21
C GLY A 210 18.87 -18.34 -8.95
N ILE A 211 17.73 -17.66 -8.79
CA ILE A 211 16.43 -18.30 -8.49
C ILE A 211 15.98 -19.23 -9.61
N MET A 212 16.22 -18.87 -10.88
CA MET A 212 15.96 -19.76 -12.02
C MET A 212 16.74 -21.08 -11.95
N HIS A 213 17.87 -21.12 -11.24
CA HIS A 213 18.64 -22.34 -11.02
C HIS A 213 18.19 -23.12 -9.76
N LYS A 214 17.33 -22.54 -8.92
CA LYS A 214 16.90 -23.11 -7.64
C LYS A 214 15.49 -23.70 -7.68
N PHE A 215 14.60 -23.17 -8.52
CA PHE A 215 13.19 -23.57 -8.58
C PHE A 215 12.69 -23.68 -10.01
N THR A 216 11.79 -24.63 -10.25
CA THR A 216 10.97 -24.64 -11.48
C THR A 216 9.89 -23.55 -11.42
N GLY A 217 9.39 -23.12 -12.57
CA GLY A 217 8.32 -22.10 -12.63
C GLY A 217 7.09 -22.42 -11.77
N PRO A 218 6.54 -23.65 -11.81
CA PRO A 218 5.43 -24.04 -10.93
C PRO A 218 5.78 -24.09 -9.43
N GLU A 219 7.01 -24.46 -9.06
CA GLU A 219 7.45 -24.42 -7.65
C GLU A 219 7.55 -22.98 -7.15
N PHE A 220 8.09 -22.09 -7.98
CA PHE A 220 8.17 -20.66 -7.66
C PHE A 220 6.79 -20.05 -7.42
N ALA A 221 5.84 -20.29 -8.33
CA ALA A 221 4.46 -19.83 -8.18
C ALA A 221 3.84 -20.30 -6.85
N ARG A 222 4.01 -21.58 -6.48
CA ARG A 222 3.51 -22.13 -5.21
C ARG A 222 4.14 -21.45 -3.99
N ILE A 223 5.45 -21.21 -4.01
CA ILE A 223 6.14 -20.52 -2.93
C ILE A 223 5.56 -19.13 -2.72
N LEU A 224 5.38 -18.35 -3.80
CA LEU A 224 4.81 -17.01 -3.71
C LEU A 224 3.37 -17.04 -3.16
N VAL A 225 2.55 -17.97 -3.65
CA VAL A 225 1.16 -18.15 -3.17
C VAL A 225 1.12 -18.54 -1.69
N ASP A 226 2.01 -19.41 -1.22
CA ASP A 226 2.08 -19.80 0.19
C ASP A 226 2.48 -18.60 1.09
N GLN A 227 3.40 -17.74 0.64
CA GLN A 227 3.76 -16.51 1.36
C GLN A 227 2.60 -15.52 1.40
N MET A 228 1.91 -15.30 0.28
CA MET A 228 0.70 -14.46 0.24
C MET A 228 -0.37 -15.02 1.18
N ALA A 229 -0.63 -16.33 1.13
CA ALA A 229 -1.61 -16.99 2.00
C ALA A 229 -1.25 -16.83 3.49
N ALA A 230 0.03 -16.89 3.84
CA ALA A 230 0.48 -16.64 5.20
C ALA A 230 0.19 -15.18 5.63
N ALA A 231 0.48 -14.20 4.77
CA ALA A 231 0.16 -12.80 5.04
C ALA A 231 -1.35 -12.57 5.21
N LEU A 232 -2.20 -13.18 4.37
CA LEU A 232 -3.66 -13.09 4.48
C LEU A 232 -4.17 -13.68 5.81
N LYS A 233 -3.63 -14.82 6.25
CA LYS A 233 -3.94 -15.41 7.55
C LYS A 233 -3.52 -14.50 8.70
N THR A 234 -2.35 -13.86 8.60
CA THR A 234 -1.88 -12.90 9.60
C THR A 234 -2.81 -11.68 9.69
N LEU A 235 -3.20 -11.08 8.57
CA LEU A 235 -4.15 -9.96 8.53
C LEU A 235 -5.49 -10.35 9.16
N HIS A 236 -6.03 -11.53 8.81
CA HIS A 236 -7.27 -12.03 9.40
C HIS A 236 -7.16 -12.25 10.91
N ALA A 237 -6.06 -12.86 11.37
CA ALA A 237 -5.79 -13.06 12.79
C ALA A 237 -5.68 -11.74 13.56
N SER A 238 -5.28 -10.65 12.90
CA SER A 238 -5.23 -9.30 13.46
C SER A 238 -6.56 -8.54 13.40
N GLY A 239 -7.62 -9.17 12.87
CA GLY A 239 -8.98 -8.65 12.87
C GLY A 239 -9.51 -8.21 11.51
N ALA A 240 -8.68 -8.15 10.46
CA ALA A 240 -9.14 -7.76 9.14
C ALA A 240 -10.14 -8.79 8.58
N ARG A 241 -11.19 -8.31 7.90
CA ARG A 241 -12.22 -9.18 7.28
C ARG A 241 -12.31 -8.97 5.79
N LYS A 242 -12.30 -7.72 5.34
CA LYS A 242 -12.42 -7.34 3.93
C LYS A 242 -11.02 -7.20 3.30
N ILE A 243 -10.63 -8.16 2.48
CA ILE A 243 -9.31 -8.17 1.85
C ILE A 243 -9.44 -8.33 0.34
N ILE A 244 -8.79 -7.45 -0.41
CA ILE A 244 -8.73 -7.47 -1.86
C ILE A 244 -7.31 -7.89 -2.26
N CYS A 245 -7.19 -8.98 -2.99
CA CYS A 245 -5.94 -9.44 -3.57
C CYS A 245 -6.00 -9.27 -5.07
N VAL A 246 -4.99 -8.65 -5.65
CA VAL A 246 -4.91 -8.42 -7.10
C VAL A 246 -3.87 -9.34 -7.71
N GLY A 247 -4.24 -10.00 -8.80
CA GLY A 247 -3.34 -10.84 -9.59
C GLY A 247 -2.27 -10.01 -10.30
N ILE A 248 -1.28 -10.69 -10.86
CA ILE A 248 -0.24 -10.05 -11.67
C ILE A 248 -0.81 -9.85 -13.08
N LEU A 249 -0.59 -8.66 -13.65
CA LEU A 249 -0.89 -8.34 -15.06
C LEU A 249 -0.18 -9.31 -16.05
N PRO A 250 -0.53 -9.36 -17.35
CA PRO A 250 0.16 -10.25 -18.27
C PRO A 250 1.58 -9.73 -18.56
N LEU A 251 2.54 -10.13 -17.71
CA LEU A 251 3.90 -9.60 -17.70
C LEU A 251 4.59 -9.81 -19.06
N GLY A 252 4.31 -10.92 -19.73
CA GLY A 252 4.80 -11.23 -21.07
C GLY A 252 4.34 -10.24 -22.14
N CYS A 253 3.32 -9.42 -21.88
CA CYS A 253 2.86 -8.35 -22.78
C CYS A 253 3.51 -6.99 -22.49
N THR A 254 4.26 -6.85 -21.40
CA THR A 254 4.86 -5.56 -21.03
C THR A 254 5.97 -5.16 -22.01
N PRO A 255 6.13 -3.86 -22.33
CA PRO A 255 7.08 -3.39 -23.33
C PRO A 255 8.51 -3.86 -23.06
N ARG A 256 8.96 -3.85 -21.80
CA ARG A 256 10.31 -4.28 -21.43
C ARG A 256 10.51 -5.79 -21.52
N THR A 257 9.53 -6.57 -21.09
CA THR A 257 9.60 -8.03 -21.16
C THR A 257 9.69 -8.52 -22.60
N VAL A 258 8.87 -7.95 -23.50
CA VAL A 258 8.92 -8.28 -24.94
C VAL A 258 10.27 -7.88 -25.55
N TRP A 259 10.79 -6.71 -25.19
CA TRP A 259 12.09 -6.24 -25.67
C TRP A 259 13.25 -7.14 -25.21
N GLU A 260 13.29 -7.51 -23.94
CA GLU A 260 14.31 -8.40 -23.37
C GLU A 260 14.23 -9.80 -23.96
N TRP A 261 13.02 -10.34 -24.15
CA TRP A 261 12.84 -11.61 -24.82
C TRP A 261 13.46 -11.58 -26.22
N ASN A 262 13.16 -10.56 -27.03
CA ASN A 262 13.64 -10.48 -28.41
C ASN A 262 15.15 -10.25 -28.53
N ASN A 263 15.76 -9.51 -27.59
CA ASN A 263 17.17 -9.12 -27.68
C ASN A 263 18.12 -10.03 -26.89
N SER A 264 17.64 -10.59 -25.78
CA SER A 264 18.44 -11.33 -24.80
C SER A 264 18.11 -12.82 -24.75
N TRP A 265 16.82 -13.23 -24.79
CA TRP A 265 16.42 -14.64 -24.55
C TRP A 265 15.99 -15.45 -25.78
N GLY A 266 15.53 -14.80 -26.85
CA GLY A 266 15.12 -15.44 -28.11
C GLY A 266 16.27 -16.18 -28.81
N LYS A 267 17.51 -15.97 -28.35
CA LYS A 267 18.70 -16.71 -28.79
C LYS A 267 18.96 -18.01 -28.03
N ILE A 268 18.33 -18.24 -26.88
CA ILE A 268 18.52 -19.45 -26.05
C ILE A 268 17.48 -20.55 -26.37
N GLY A 269 16.30 -20.18 -26.91
CA GLY A 269 15.21 -21.13 -27.18
C GLY A 269 14.76 -21.28 -28.64
N GLY A 270 15.26 -20.46 -29.57
CA GLY A 270 15.00 -20.62 -31.00
C GLY A 270 13.56 -20.33 -31.47
N SER A 271 12.67 -19.78 -30.63
CA SER A 271 11.38 -19.30 -31.11
C SER A 271 11.50 -17.86 -31.61
N GLU A 272 11.39 -17.69 -32.93
CA GLU A 272 11.16 -16.38 -33.53
C GLU A 272 9.79 -15.87 -33.04
N ASN A 273 9.79 -14.72 -32.40
CA ASN A 273 8.58 -14.02 -31.99
C ASN A 273 7.94 -13.47 -33.29
N ASN A 274 7.01 -14.24 -33.88
CA ASN A 274 6.36 -13.99 -35.18
C ASN A 274 5.43 -12.74 -35.17
N GLY A 275 5.86 -11.62 -34.62
CA GLY A 275 5.04 -10.40 -34.47
C GLY A 275 3.95 -10.49 -33.40
N THR A 276 4.04 -11.45 -32.50
CA THR A 276 3.16 -11.61 -31.33
C THR A 276 3.34 -10.47 -30.33
N VAL A 277 2.22 -10.00 -29.76
CA VAL A 277 2.17 -8.88 -28.80
C VAL A 277 2.77 -9.26 -27.44
N CYS A 278 2.73 -10.55 -27.09
CA CYS A 278 3.07 -11.04 -25.77
C CYS A 278 3.93 -12.31 -25.85
N ILE A 279 4.69 -12.57 -24.80
CA ILE A 279 5.48 -13.79 -24.59
C ILE A 279 4.64 -14.81 -23.81
N ASN A 280 4.26 -15.91 -24.46
CA ASN A 280 3.36 -16.90 -23.87
C ASN A 280 3.99 -17.63 -22.67
N GLU A 281 5.27 -17.98 -22.75
CA GLU A 281 5.98 -18.74 -21.73
C GLU A 281 6.00 -18.01 -20.37
N ILE A 282 6.13 -16.68 -20.41
CA ILE A 282 6.09 -15.83 -19.21
C ILE A 282 4.65 -15.74 -18.70
N ASN A 283 3.70 -15.52 -19.61
CA ASN A 283 2.29 -15.37 -19.29
C ASN A 283 1.68 -16.66 -18.71
N GLU A 284 2.10 -17.85 -19.17
CA GLU A 284 1.68 -19.14 -18.61
C GLU A 284 2.09 -19.28 -17.14
N LEU A 285 3.32 -18.87 -16.80
CA LEU A 285 3.81 -18.92 -15.42
C LEU A 285 3.14 -17.90 -14.50
N VAL A 286 2.87 -16.70 -15.02
CA VAL A 286 2.12 -15.66 -14.30
C VAL A 286 0.66 -16.07 -14.09
N SER A 287 0.02 -16.60 -15.13
CA SER A 287 -1.34 -17.12 -15.07
C SER A 287 -1.47 -18.25 -14.05
N LEU A 288 -0.49 -19.16 -14.00
CA LEU A 288 -0.45 -20.20 -12.98
C LEU A 288 -0.41 -19.64 -11.55
N TYR A 289 0.37 -18.59 -11.29
CA TYR A 289 0.37 -17.93 -9.97
C TYR A 289 -1.00 -17.33 -9.64
N ASN A 290 -1.62 -16.62 -10.59
CA ASN A 290 -2.94 -16.02 -10.38
C ASN A 290 -4.02 -17.07 -10.07
N ILE A 291 -4.05 -18.17 -10.82
CA ILE A 291 -4.98 -19.29 -10.60
C ILE A 291 -4.79 -19.88 -9.20
N LEU A 292 -3.54 -20.19 -8.82
CA LEU A 292 -3.23 -20.76 -7.52
C LEU A 292 -3.56 -19.80 -6.36
N LEU A 293 -3.37 -18.49 -6.56
CA LEU A 293 -3.75 -17.48 -5.57
C LEU A 293 -5.27 -17.38 -5.41
N GLU A 294 -6.02 -17.37 -6.51
CA GLU A 294 -7.49 -17.38 -6.49
C GLU A 294 -8.03 -18.61 -5.76
N GLU A 295 -7.56 -19.81 -6.12
CA GLU A 295 -7.92 -21.07 -5.46
C GLU A 295 -7.64 -21.02 -3.96
N ARG A 296 -6.48 -20.46 -3.58
CA ARG A 296 -6.11 -20.32 -2.17
C ARG A 296 -7.01 -19.33 -1.44
N ILE A 297 -7.39 -18.22 -2.06
CA ILE A 297 -8.33 -17.24 -1.50
C ILE A 297 -9.70 -17.88 -1.26
N VAL A 298 -10.19 -18.69 -2.21
CA VAL A 298 -11.46 -19.44 -2.05
C VAL A 298 -11.37 -20.38 -0.84
N SER A 299 -10.28 -21.13 -0.69
CA SER A 299 -10.06 -21.99 0.49
C SER A 299 -10.04 -21.18 1.78
N LEU A 300 -9.31 -20.05 1.81
CA LEU A 300 -9.22 -19.19 2.99
C LEU A 300 -10.58 -18.61 3.40
N ASN A 301 -11.42 -18.22 2.45
CA ASN A 301 -12.79 -17.78 2.74
C ASN A 301 -13.64 -18.86 3.41
N SER A 302 -13.42 -20.13 3.05
CA SER A 302 -14.09 -21.27 3.70
C SER A 302 -13.51 -21.58 5.09
N ASP A 303 -12.20 -21.45 5.25
CA ASP A 303 -11.48 -21.87 6.46
C ASP A 303 -11.49 -20.81 7.57
N LEU A 304 -11.63 -19.52 7.22
CA LEU A 304 -11.50 -18.39 8.13
C LEU A 304 -12.87 -17.72 8.37
N PRO A 305 -13.46 -17.88 9.57
CA PRO A 305 -14.77 -17.32 9.87
C PRO A 305 -14.84 -15.80 9.66
N GLY A 306 -15.92 -15.38 8.99
CA GLY A 306 -16.20 -13.97 8.71
C GLY A 306 -15.24 -13.31 7.72
N SER A 307 -14.34 -14.06 7.08
CA SER A 307 -13.48 -13.49 6.04
C SER A 307 -14.28 -13.20 4.78
N GLU A 308 -13.96 -12.06 4.16
CA GLU A 308 -14.53 -11.56 2.93
C GLU A 308 -13.38 -11.17 2.00
N MET A 309 -12.69 -12.19 1.49
CA MET A 309 -11.56 -12.01 0.58
C MET A 309 -12.03 -12.05 -0.88
N VAL A 310 -11.54 -11.11 -1.68
CA VAL A 310 -11.85 -10.99 -3.12
C VAL A 310 -10.55 -11.05 -3.91
N PHE A 311 -10.51 -11.91 -4.93
CA PHE A 311 -9.44 -11.92 -5.93
C PHE A 311 -9.87 -11.05 -7.12
N CYS A 312 -9.00 -10.15 -7.57
CA CYS A 312 -9.21 -9.34 -8.77
C CYS A 312 -8.14 -9.65 -9.83
N ASP A 313 -8.61 -10.22 -10.94
CA ASP A 313 -7.81 -10.75 -12.03
C ASP A 313 -7.54 -9.69 -13.10
N VAL A 314 -6.61 -8.78 -12.80
CA VAL A 314 -6.18 -7.75 -13.77
C VAL A 314 -5.46 -8.36 -14.98
N TYR A 315 -5.04 -9.63 -14.91
CA TYR A 315 -4.48 -10.34 -16.07
C TYR A 315 -5.52 -10.43 -17.19
N GLU A 316 -6.69 -11.01 -16.88
CA GLU A 316 -7.78 -11.17 -17.84
C GLU A 316 -8.27 -9.81 -18.35
N GLY A 317 -8.35 -8.81 -17.47
CA GLY A 317 -8.76 -7.46 -17.86
C GLY A 317 -7.80 -6.82 -18.87
N ILE A 318 -6.49 -6.96 -18.69
CA ILE A 318 -5.50 -6.43 -19.63
C ILE A 318 -5.45 -7.27 -20.91
N MET A 319 -5.58 -8.61 -20.81
CA MET A 319 -5.63 -9.47 -21.99
C MET A 319 -6.83 -9.14 -22.90
N GLU A 320 -7.99 -8.81 -22.32
CA GLU A 320 -9.14 -8.33 -23.09
C GLU A 320 -8.84 -7.03 -23.84
N ILE A 321 -8.17 -6.07 -23.18
CA ILE A 321 -7.71 -4.83 -23.82
C ILE A 321 -6.70 -5.12 -24.94
N VAL A 322 -5.75 -6.02 -24.73
CA VAL A 322 -4.74 -6.40 -25.73
C VAL A 322 -5.40 -7.04 -26.96
N ASN A 323 -6.42 -7.87 -26.76
CA ASN A 323 -7.13 -8.56 -27.84
C ASN A 323 -8.14 -7.66 -28.56
N ASN A 324 -8.76 -6.71 -27.85
CA ASN A 324 -9.82 -5.83 -28.37
C ASN A 324 -9.55 -4.32 -28.12
N PRO A 325 -8.37 -3.79 -28.51
CA PRO A 325 -7.90 -2.47 -28.03
C PRO A 325 -8.83 -1.32 -28.39
N LYS A 326 -9.31 -1.29 -29.63
CA LYS A 326 -10.22 -0.23 -30.11
C LYS A 326 -11.58 -0.23 -29.39
N GLN A 327 -12.06 -1.39 -28.94
CA GLN A 327 -13.32 -1.46 -28.18
C GLN A 327 -13.19 -0.80 -26.81
N HIS A 328 -11.97 -0.78 -26.26
CA HIS A 328 -11.66 -0.22 -24.95
C HIS A 328 -10.95 1.15 -25.04
N GLY A 329 -10.89 1.76 -26.23
CA GLY A 329 -10.34 3.11 -26.43
C GLY A 329 -8.81 3.18 -26.55
N PHE A 330 -8.15 2.05 -26.81
CA PHE A 330 -6.70 1.97 -27.00
C PHE A 330 -6.31 1.86 -28.47
N ASP A 331 -5.26 2.59 -28.83
CA ASP A 331 -4.65 2.58 -30.15
C ASP A 331 -3.35 1.79 -30.16
N ASP A 332 -2.58 1.86 -29.07
CA ASP A 332 -1.30 1.19 -28.91
C ASP A 332 -1.27 0.35 -27.63
N VAL A 333 -1.08 -0.95 -27.79
CA VAL A 333 -0.97 -1.94 -26.70
C VAL A 333 0.43 -2.56 -26.60
N ARG A 334 1.39 -2.07 -27.37
CA ARG A 334 2.73 -2.66 -27.54
C ARG A 334 3.84 -1.75 -27.03
N THR A 335 3.68 -0.45 -27.19
CA THR A 335 4.73 0.52 -26.89
C THR A 335 4.50 1.18 -25.53
N ALA A 336 5.61 1.55 -24.87
CA ALA A 336 5.57 2.39 -23.68
C ALA A 336 5.36 3.85 -24.09
N CYS A 337 4.33 4.51 -23.57
CA CYS A 337 4.13 5.94 -23.79
C CYS A 337 5.32 6.75 -23.24
N CYS A 338 5.89 6.32 -22.14
CA CYS A 338 6.99 6.95 -21.45
C CYS A 338 8.26 6.10 -21.44
N GLY A 339 8.97 6.12 -22.56
CA GLY A 339 10.29 5.51 -22.64
C GLY A 339 11.01 5.82 -23.95
N LEU A 340 12.28 5.41 -23.98
CA LEU A 340 13.21 5.57 -25.09
C LEU A 340 13.57 4.22 -25.71
N GLY A 341 14.07 4.29 -26.94
CA GLY A 341 14.47 3.12 -27.71
C GLY A 341 13.33 2.55 -28.55
N VAL A 342 13.57 1.38 -29.13
CA VAL A 342 12.55 0.68 -29.93
C VAL A 342 11.36 0.39 -29.03
N THR A 343 10.16 0.76 -29.48
CA THR A 343 8.89 0.67 -28.73
C THR A 343 8.86 1.36 -27.36
N GLY A 344 9.81 2.25 -27.07
CA GLY A 344 9.93 2.89 -25.75
C GLY A 344 10.43 1.95 -24.63
N SER A 345 10.96 0.77 -24.98
CA SER A 345 11.20 -0.31 -24.03
C SER A 345 12.61 -0.36 -23.42
N ASN A 346 13.56 0.48 -23.88
CA ASN A 346 14.96 0.36 -23.47
C ASN A 346 15.25 1.08 -22.15
N ILE A 347 14.75 2.30 -22.01
CA ILE A 347 15.02 3.18 -20.87
C ILE A 347 13.73 3.94 -20.59
N GLY A 348 13.25 3.96 -19.35
CA GLY A 348 12.08 4.75 -19.00
C GLY A 348 12.35 6.26 -19.12
N CYS A 349 11.30 7.06 -19.11
CA CYS A 349 11.44 8.52 -19.21
C CYS A 349 12.27 9.14 -18.09
N LEU A 350 13.08 10.15 -18.45
CA LEU A 350 13.80 11.00 -17.48
C LEU A 350 13.06 12.32 -17.19
N SER A 351 11.94 12.59 -17.85
CA SER A 351 11.05 13.68 -17.52
C SER A 351 9.68 13.44 -18.14
N MET A 352 8.65 14.10 -17.63
CA MET A 352 7.30 14.05 -18.18
C MET A 352 7.20 14.57 -19.62
N GLU A 353 8.11 15.45 -20.04
CA GLU A 353 8.17 16.01 -21.39
C GLU A 353 8.58 14.96 -22.45
N MET A 354 9.18 13.86 -22.02
CA MET A 354 9.55 12.74 -22.88
C MET A 354 8.39 11.79 -23.16
N ALA A 355 7.30 11.89 -22.40
CA ALA A 355 6.12 11.05 -22.59
C ALA A 355 5.47 11.32 -23.96
N CYS A 356 4.81 10.30 -24.49
CA CYS A 356 3.99 10.41 -25.68
C CYS A 356 2.88 11.47 -25.50
N LYS A 357 2.44 12.07 -26.61
CA LYS A 357 1.38 13.11 -26.58
C LYS A 357 0.04 12.55 -26.09
N ASP A 358 -0.36 11.40 -26.64
CA ASP A 358 -1.69 10.82 -26.42
C ASP A 358 -1.60 9.65 -25.43
N LYS A 359 -1.40 9.99 -24.15
CA LYS A 359 -1.28 9.02 -23.04
C LYS A 359 -2.52 8.14 -22.89
N SER A 360 -3.71 8.67 -23.18
CA SER A 360 -4.99 8.00 -22.94
C SER A 360 -5.29 6.86 -23.92
N THR A 361 -4.57 6.79 -25.04
CA THR A 361 -4.75 5.75 -26.06
C THR A 361 -3.66 4.67 -26.00
N HIS A 362 -2.68 4.81 -25.10
CA HIS A 362 -1.67 3.80 -24.83
C HIS A 362 -2.09 2.92 -23.65
N LEU A 363 -1.89 1.61 -23.77
CA LEU A 363 -2.08 0.68 -22.65
C LEU A 363 -0.97 0.85 -21.61
N TRP A 364 0.28 0.95 -22.06
CA TRP A 364 1.46 0.98 -21.20
C TRP A 364 1.96 2.40 -20.97
N TRP A 365 2.09 2.77 -19.71
CA TRP A 365 2.71 4.02 -19.32
C TRP A 365 4.21 3.94 -19.53
N ASP A 366 4.84 2.98 -18.88
CA ASP A 366 6.29 2.81 -18.89
C ASP A 366 6.65 1.36 -19.33
N LEU A 367 7.81 0.90 -18.86
CA LEU A 367 8.34 -0.42 -19.13
C LEU A 367 7.46 -1.59 -18.67
N TYR A 368 6.66 -1.41 -17.61
CA TYR A 368 5.88 -2.48 -16.97
C TYR A 368 4.48 -2.08 -16.51
N ASN A 369 4.23 -0.78 -16.33
CA ASN A 369 3.03 -0.31 -15.65
C ASN A 369 1.98 0.22 -16.65
N PRO A 370 0.69 -0.05 -16.44
CA PRO A 370 -0.37 0.48 -17.29
C PRO A 370 -0.53 2.01 -17.15
N THR A 371 -1.12 2.64 -18.15
CA THR A 371 -1.51 4.06 -18.10
C THR A 371 -2.67 4.29 -17.14
N GLN A 372 -2.88 5.56 -16.76
CA GLN A 372 -4.07 5.98 -16.02
C GLN A 372 -5.38 5.54 -16.70
N ALA A 373 -5.45 5.57 -18.04
CA ALA A 373 -6.64 5.14 -18.77
C ALA A 373 -6.93 3.65 -18.54
N ALA A 374 -5.90 2.80 -18.63
CA ALA A 374 -6.02 1.37 -18.34
C ALA A 374 -6.35 1.12 -16.86
N ASN A 375 -5.66 1.78 -15.93
CA ASN A 375 -5.93 1.63 -14.49
C ASN A 375 -7.34 2.08 -14.11
N ARG A 376 -7.87 3.14 -14.73
CA ARG A 376 -9.26 3.57 -14.54
C ARG A 376 -10.23 2.49 -15.00
N LEU A 377 -10.02 1.93 -16.19
CA LEU A 377 -10.88 0.87 -16.73
C LEU A 377 -10.86 -0.39 -15.84
N LEU A 378 -9.68 -0.79 -15.37
CA LEU A 378 -9.51 -1.90 -14.42
C LEU A 378 -10.20 -1.60 -13.09
N GLY A 379 -10.04 -0.39 -12.54
CA GLY A 379 -10.70 0.03 -11.31
C GLY A 379 -12.22 0.10 -11.41
N GLU A 380 -12.77 0.59 -12.52
CA GLU A 380 -14.21 0.61 -12.80
C GLU A 380 -14.80 -0.80 -12.90
N SER A 381 -14.06 -1.68 -13.56
CA SER A 381 -14.40 -3.09 -13.70
C SER A 381 -14.33 -3.80 -12.35
N ALA A 382 -13.29 -3.55 -11.56
CA ALA A 382 -13.14 -4.15 -10.24
C ALA A 382 -14.25 -3.68 -9.27
N TRP A 383 -14.64 -2.41 -9.38
CA TRP A 383 -15.72 -1.82 -8.61
C TRP A 383 -17.08 -2.43 -8.94
N SER A 384 -17.45 -2.49 -10.22
CA SER A 384 -18.84 -2.75 -10.65
C SER A 384 -19.06 -3.98 -11.54
N GLY A 385 -18.00 -4.53 -12.14
CA GLY A 385 -18.06 -5.63 -13.11
C GLY A 385 -18.63 -5.26 -14.48
N LEU A 386 -18.87 -3.97 -14.77
CA LEU A 386 -19.59 -3.53 -15.97
C LEU A 386 -18.71 -3.38 -17.21
N SER A 387 -17.47 -2.88 -17.07
CA SER A 387 -16.62 -2.57 -18.23
C SER A 387 -15.80 -3.77 -18.72
N LEU A 388 -15.31 -4.59 -17.78
CA LEU A 388 -14.66 -5.87 -18.02
C LEU A 388 -15.33 -6.89 -17.09
N ALA A 389 -16.02 -7.88 -17.68
CA ALA A 389 -16.86 -8.80 -16.93
C ALA A 389 -16.01 -9.70 -16.02
N ASN A 390 -16.53 -9.98 -14.81
CA ASN A 390 -15.98 -10.94 -13.86
C ASN A 390 -14.52 -10.71 -13.44
N ILE A 391 -14.00 -9.48 -13.50
CA ILE A 391 -12.63 -9.19 -13.11
C ILE A 391 -12.37 -9.47 -11.62
N CYS A 392 -13.37 -9.34 -10.74
CA CYS A 392 -13.24 -9.68 -9.33
C CYS A 392 -14.21 -10.80 -8.93
N ARG A 393 -13.72 -11.74 -8.12
CA ARG A 393 -14.43 -12.94 -7.67
C ARG A 393 -14.17 -13.19 -6.17
N PRO A 394 -15.15 -13.73 -5.41
CA PRO A 394 -16.48 -14.16 -5.86
C PRO A 394 -17.48 -13.01 -6.06
N THR A 395 -17.09 -11.78 -5.70
CA THR A 395 -17.95 -10.60 -5.76
C THR A 395 -17.19 -9.37 -6.26
N THR A 396 -17.90 -8.36 -6.72
CA THR A 396 -17.33 -7.04 -7.03
C THR A 396 -16.93 -6.30 -5.75
N ILE A 397 -16.00 -5.34 -5.88
CA ILE A 397 -15.56 -4.53 -4.75
C ILE A 397 -16.72 -3.69 -4.20
N HIS A 398 -17.61 -3.14 -5.06
CA HIS A 398 -18.79 -2.40 -4.61
C HIS A 398 -19.65 -3.23 -3.65
N HIS A 399 -19.89 -4.50 -3.98
CA HIS A 399 -20.70 -5.38 -3.13
C HIS A 399 -19.96 -5.77 -1.84
N LEU A 400 -18.64 -5.99 -1.88
CA LEU A 400 -17.82 -6.21 -0.67
C LEU A 400 -17.93 -5.04 0.34
N VAL A 401 -18.07 -3.81 -0.14
CA VAL A 401 -18.13 -2.61 0.71
C VAL A 401 -19.54 -2.07 0.96
N SER A 402 -20.55 -2.69 0.37
CA SER A 402 -21.96 -2.34 0.60
C SER A 402 -22.46 -2.90 1.95
N PRO A 403 -23.49 -2.30 2.56
CA PRO A 403 -24.07 -2.73 3.84
C PRO A 403 -24.76 -4.08 3.81
#